data_AF-A0AAX3WFM6-F1
#
_entry.id   AF-A0AAX3WFM6-F1
#
_cell.length_a   1.000
_cell.length_b   1.000
_cell.length_c   1.000
_cell.angle_alpha   90.00
_cell.angle_beta   90.00
_cell.angle_gamma   90.00
#
_symmetry.space_group_name_H-M   'P 1'
#
loop_
_entity.id
_entity.type
_entity.pdbx_description
1 polymer ?
#
loop_
_entity_poly.entity_id
_entity_poly.type
_entity_poly.pdbx_seq_one_letter_code
_entity_poly.pdbx_strand_id
1 'polypeptide(L)'
;MSATLPDMDTLRERLLAGDRSALARAITLAESRRADHRAAVRDLIDAVLPQTGRAIRVGITGVPGVGKSTTIDALGSLLTAAGHKVAVLAVDPSSTRTGGSILGDKTRMARLAIDRNAFIRPSPSSGTLGGVAAKTRETMLLCEAAGFDVILVETVGVGQSETAVADLTDFFLVLMLPGAGDELQGIKKGILELADMIAVNKADDGDGERRASAAASEYRAALHILTPPSATWTPPVVTISGLHGKGLDSLWSRIEDHRAKLTATGEIAGKRREQDVKWMWALVHERLHQRLVGSAEVRQATAEAERAVAGGEHSPAAGADAIATLIGL
;
A
#
# COMPACT_ATOMS: atom_id res chain seq x y z
N MET A 1 -24.69 22.07 8.60
CA MET A 1 -23.92 22.57 9.76
C MET A 1 -22.46 22.20 9.53
N SER A 2 -21.56 23.17 9.39
CA SER A 2 -20.13 22.89 9.29
C SER A 2 -19.70 22.29 10.63
N ALA A 3 -19.35 21.01 10.66
CA ALA A 3 -18.84 20.40 11.87
C ALA A 3 -17.55 21.13 12.25
N THR A 4 -17.53 21.77 13.42
CA THR A 4 -16.35 22.43 13.96
C THR A 4 -15.21 21.41 13.99
N LEU A 5 -14.03 21.82 13.52
CA LEU A 5 -12.83 20.98 13.63
C LEU A 5 -12.63 20.61 15.11
N PRO A 6 -12.26 19.37 15.42
CA PRO A 6 -12.01 18.99 16.79
C PRO A 6 -10.77 19.72 17.32
N ASP A 7 -10.63 19.75 18.65
CA ASP A 7 -9.38 20.16 19.27
C ASP A 7 -8.25 19.19 18.85
N MET A 8 -7.24 19.72 18.16
CA MET A 8 -6.13 18.94 17.61
C MET A 8 -5.18 18.44 18.70
N ASP A 9 -5.01 19.16 19.80
CA ASP A 9 -4.12 18.74 20.89
C ASP A 9 -4.72 17.55 21.63
N THR A 10 -5.99 17.65 22.03
CA THR A 10 -6.72 16.52 22.60
C THR A 10 -6.74 15.31 21.65
N LEU A 11 -6.89 15.54 20.34
CA LEU A 11 -6.87 14.46 19.34
C LEU A 11 -5.49 13.78 19.27
N ARG A 12 -4.41 14.57 19.30
CA ARG A 12 -3.02 14.10 19.28
C ARG A 12 -2.69 13.28 20.52
N GLU A 13 -3.02 13.77 21.71
CA GLU A 13 -2.79 13.07 22.97
C GLU A 13 -3.50 11.70 23.01
N ARG A 14 -4.77 11.68 22.61
CA ARG A 14 -5.54 10.43 22.52
C ARG A 14 -4.97 9.47 21.49
N LEU A 15 -4.53 9.97 20.34
CA LEU A 15 -3.88 9.15 19.31
C LEU A 15 -2.61 8.49 19.85
N LEU A 16 -1.74 9.25 20.51
CA LEU A 16 -0.50 8.75 21.11
C LEU A 16 -0.77 7.78 22.27
N ALA A 17 -1.89 7.93 22.98
CA ALA A 17 -2.37 6.98 23.97
C ALA A 17 -2.98 5.71 23.37
N GLY A 18 -3.01 5.57 22.04
CA GLY A 18 -3.52 4.38 21.35
C GLY A 18 -5.04 4.33 21.21
N ASP A 19 -5.75 5.45 21.38
CA ASP A 19 -7.20 5.51 21.20
C ASP A 19 -7.58 5.30 19.73
N ARG A 20 -8.26 4.18 19.45
CA ARG A 20 -8.67 3.80 18.09
C ARG A 20 -9.64 4.79 17.44
N SER A 21 -10.48 5.46 18.23
CA SER A 21 -11.41 6.45 17.71
C SER A 21 -10.69 7.75 17.31
N ALA A 22 -9.68 8.14 18.09
CA ALA A 22 -8.80 9.26 17.75
C ALA A 22 -8.01 8.96 16.48
N LEU A 23 -7.43 7.76 16.37
CA LEU A 23 -6.74 7.30 15.15
C LEU A 23 -7.66 7.37 13.92
N ALA A 24 -8.86 6.78 13.99
CA ALA A 24 -9.81 6.81 12.88
C ALA A 24 -10.20 8.24 12.47
N ARG A 25 -10.32 9.15 13.45
CA ARG A 25 -10.65 10.55 13.20
C ARG A 25 -9.49 11.31 12.56
N ALA A 26 -8.26 11.12 13.04
CA ALA A 26 -7.07 11.70 12.43
C ALA A 26 -6.88 11.22 10.98
N ILE A 27 -7.04 9.91 10.74
CA ILE A 27 -7.01 9.33 9.38
C ILE A 27 -8.09 9.95 8.49
N THR A 28 -9.31 10.13 9.00
CA THR A 28 -10.40 10.74 8.22
C THR A 28 -10.08 12.18 7.82
N LEU A 29 -9.41 12.96 8.68
CA LEU A 29 -8.94 14.31 8.35
C LEU A 29 -7.81 14.28 7.31
N ALA A 30 -6.86 13.36 7.45
CA ALA A 30 -5.71 13.23 6.54
C ALA A 30 -6.14 12.79 5.13
N GLU A 31 -7.08 11.85 5.04
CA GLU A 31 -7.60 11.32 3.78
C GLU A 31 -8.65 12.25 3.14
N SER A 32 -9.13 13.27 3.87
CA SER A 32 -10.18 14.19 3.43
C SER A 32 -9.87 14.82 2.07
N ARG A 33 -10.89 14.98 1.23
CA ARG A 33 -10.79 15.75 -0.01
C ARG A 33 -10.88 17.26 0.22
N ARG A 34 -11.31 17.71 1.40
CA ARG A 34 -11.34 19.13 1.76
C ARG A 34 -9.98 19.60 2.27
N ALA A 35 -9.52 20.75 1.77
CA ALA A 35 -8.18 21.26 2.07
C ALA A 35 -8.05 21.79 3.51
N ASP A 36 -9.12 22.36 4.07
CA ASP A 36 -9.21 22.82 5.46
C ASP A 36 -8.98 21.68 6.47
N HIS A 37 -9.57 20.51 6.24
CA HIS A 37 -9.38 19.33 7.07
C HIS A 37 -7.92 18.84 7.03
N ARG A 38 -7.33 18.80 5.82
CA ARG A 38 -5.95 18.37 5.65
C ARG A 38 -4.97 19.35 6.28
N ALA A 39 -5.24 20.65 6.18
CA ALA A 39 -4.44 21.67 6.84
C ALA A 39 -4.42 21.47 8.36
N ALA A 40 -5.58 21.22 8.97
CA ALA A 40 -5.68 21.06 10.42
C ALA A 40 -4.90 19.85 10.98
N VAL A 41 -4.84 18.74 10.24
CA VAL A 41 -4.17 17.51 10.72
C VAL A 41 -2.68 17.43 10.37
N ARG A 42 -2.17 18.30 9.47
CA ARG A 42 -0.74 18.31 9.09
C ARG A 42 0.16 18.56 10.29
N ASP A 43 -0.13 19.60 11.06
CA ASP A 43 0.65 19.94 12.26
C ASP A 43 0.61 18.82 13.29
N LEU A 44 -0.52 18.09 13.39
CA LEU A 44 -0.64 16.91 14.24
C LEU A 44 0.28 15.78 13.75
N ILE A 45 0.32 15.49 12.45
CA ILE A 45 1.18 14.44 11.88
C ILE A 45 2.64 14.79 12.12
N ASP A 46 3.05 16.02 11.82
CA ASP A 46 4.43 16.50 12.03
C ASP A 46 4.84 16.38 13.49
N ALA A 47 3.96 16.73 14.42
CA ALA A 47 4.20 16.61 15.86
C ALA A 47 4.36 15.17 16.35
N VAL A 48 3.79 14.17 15.65
CA VAL A 48 3.90 12.74 16.03
C VAL A 48 4.95 11.98 15.22
N LEU A 49 5.65 12.60 14.27
CA LEU A 49 6.73 11.98 13.49
C LEU A 49 7.80 11.30 14.37
N PRO A 50 8.25 11.86 15.51
CA PRO A 50 9.23 11.20 16.37
C PRO A 50 8.78 9.84 16.92
N GLN A 51 7.48 9.56 16.91
CA GLN A 51 6.89 8.31 17.37
C GLN A 51 6.69 7.30 16.23
N THR A 52 6.99 7.67 14.99
CA THR A 52 6.81 6.82 13.80
C THR A 52 8.07 6.00 13.47
N GLY A 53 7.99 5.15 12.44
CA GLY A 53 9.11 4.38 11.90
C GLY A 53 9.49 3.12 12.69
N ARG A 54 8.84 2.85 13.82
CA ARG A 54 9.15 1.68 14.66
C ARG A 54 8.51 0.37 14.17
N ALA A 55 7.62 0.43 13.19
CA ALA A 55 6.92 -0.73 12.66
C ALA A 55 7.67 -1.46 11.54
N ILE A 56 7.26 -2.70 11.28
CA ILE A 56 7.54 -3.46 10.06
C ILE A 56 6.45 -3.15 9.04
N ARG A 57 6.83 -2.66 7.85
CA ARG A 57 5.90 -2.31 6.77
C ARG A 57 5.98 -3.35 5.65
N VAL A 58 4.90 -4.07 5.42
CA VAL A 58 4.86 -5.18 4.44
C VAL A 58 3.81 -4.90 3.37
N GLY A 59 4.26 -4.78 2.12
CA GLY A 59 3.39 -4.71 0.96
C GLY A 59 3.00 -6.11 0.52
N ILE A 60 1.73 -6.35 0.23
CA ILE A 60 1.21 -7.68 -0.16
C ILE A 60 0.41 -7.55 -1.45
N THR A 61 0.84 -8.28 -2.47
CA THR A 61 0.13 -8.37 -3.75
C THR A 61 -0.11 -9.80 -4.18
N GLY A 62 -0.94 -9.97 -5.20
CA GLY A 62 -1.19 -11.23 -5.86
C GLY A 62 -2.42 -11.16 -6.75
N VAL A 63 -2.50 -12.06 -7.72
CA VAL A 63 -3.60 -12.10 -8.69
C VAL A 63 -4.95 -12.36 -8.02
N PRO A 64 -6.08 -11.90 -8.62
CA PRO A 64 -7.40 -12.26 -8.13
C PRO A 64 -7.55 -13.78 -7.95
N GLY A 65 -8.13 -14.20 -6.82
CA GLY A 65 -8.32 -15.63 -6.52
C GLY A 65 -7.11 -16.36 -5.91
N VAL A 66 -5.97 -15.68 -5.74
CA VAL A 66 -4.78 -16.26 -5.07
C VAL A 66 -5.00 -16.58 -3.60
N GLY A 67 -6.05 -16.03 -2.98
CA GLY A 67 -6.33 -16.18 -1.55
C GLY A 67 -5.71 -15.10 -0.67
N LYS A 68 -5.37 -13.93 -1.22
CA LYS A 68 -4.71 -12.82 -0.51
C LYS A 68 -5.41 -12.41 0.79
N SER A 69 -6.71 -12.10 0.76
CA SER A 69 -7.43 -11.66 1.96
C SER A 69 -7.46 -12.75 3.04
N THR A 70 -7.61 -14.02 2.65
CA THR A 70 -7.54 -15.16 3.58
C THR A 70 -6.15 -15.30 4.21
N THR A 71 -5.09 -15.18 3.41
CA THR A 71 -3.71 -15.18 3.90
C THR A 71 -3.44 -14.02 4.86
N ILE A 72 -3.91 -12.81 4.55
CA ILE A 72 -3.75 -11.63 5.42
C ILE A 72 -4.54 -11.80 6.71
N ASP A 73 -5.77 -12.31 6.66
CA ASP A 73 -6.60 -12.56 7.84
C ASP A 73 -5.92 -13.56 8.78
N ALA A 74 -5.37 -14.64 8.23
CA ALA A 74 -4.65 -15.66 8.99
C ALA A 74 -3.31 -15.15 9.55
N LEU A 75 -2.51 -14.46 8.73
CA LEU A 75 -1.22 -13.89 9.16
C LEU A 75 -1.41 -12.83 10.22
N GLY A 76 -2.31 -11.87 10.00
CA GLY A 76 -2.60 -10.83 10.97
C GLY A 76 -3.11 -11.41 12.29
N SER A 77 -3.97 -12.44 12.24
CA SER A 77 -4.46 -13.10 13.46
C SER A 77 -3.36 -13.84 14.22
N LEU A 78 -2.38 -14.43 13.50
CA LEU A 78 -1.20 -15.03 14.11
C LEU A 78 -0.38 -13.96 14.84
N LEU A 79 -0.19 -12.81 14.22
CA LEU A 79 0.58 -11.70 14.78
C LEU A 79 -0.12 -11.05 15.99
N THR A 80 -1.43 -10.82 15.92
CA THR A 80 -2.17 -10.28 17.08
C THR A 80 -2.21 -11.27 18.25
N ALA A 81 -2.28 -12.57 17.98
CA ALA A 81 -2.15 -13.61 19.00
C ALA A 81 -0.75 -13.62 19.66
N ALA A 82 0.29 -13.24 18.92
CA ALA A 82 1.65 -13.06 19.43
C ALA A 82 1.87 -11.70 20.15
N GLY A 83 0.85 -10.85 20.25
CA GLY A 83 0.89 -9.58 20.97
C GLY A 83 1.16 -8.34 20.11
N HIS A 84 1.30 -8.49 18.79
CA HIS A 84 1.45 -7.35 17.88
C HIS A 84 0.15 -6.58 17.71
N LYS A 85 0.27 -5.29 17.37
CA LYS A 85 -0.83 -4.43 16.93
C LYS A 85 -0.73 -4.24 15.42
N VAL A 86 -1.68 -4.80 14.68
CA VAL A 86 -1.60 -4.95 13.22
C VAL A 86 -2.53 -3.95 12.52
N ALA A 87 -2.00 -3.09 11.66
CA ALA A 87 -2.80 -2.28 10.75
C ALA A 87 -2.84 -2.91 9.36
N VAL A 88 -4.02 -3.00 8.74
CA VAL A 88 -4.20 -3.45 7.35
C VAL A 88 -4.79 -2.30 6.53
N LEU A 89 -4.03 -1.81 5.56
CA LEU A 89 -4.37 -0.68 4.71
C LEU A 89 -4.47 -1.16 3.26
N ALA A 90 -5.48 -0.70 2.53
CA ALA A 90 -5.64 -1.04 1.12
C ALA A 90 -5.19 0.11 0.19
N VAL A 91 -4.68 -0.25 -0.99
CA VAL A 91 -4.45 0.67 -2.10
C VAL A 91 -5.21 0.12 -3.32
N ASP A 92 -6.23 0.86 -3.76
CA ASP A 92 -7.08 0.50 -4.90
C ASP A 92 -7.06 1.62 -5.95
N PRO A 93 -6.49 1.38 -7.16
CA PRO A 93 -6.49 2.35 -8.26
C PRO A 93 -7.88 2.84 -8.66
N SER A 94 -8.92 2.01 -8.51
CA SER A 94 -10.30 2.38 -8.82
C SER A 94 -10.87 3.45 -7.88
N SER A 95 -10.23 3.69 -6.73
CA SER A 95 -10.59 4.77 -5.79
C SER A 95 -10.48 6.18 -6.39
N THR A 96 -9.79 6.29 -7.53
CA THR A 96 -9.77 7.50 -8.37
C THR A 96 -11.11 7.84 -9.00
N ARG A 97 -11.96 6.83 -9.21
CA ARG A 97 -13.28 6.96 -9.83
C ARG A 97 -14.42 6.88 -8.83
N THR A 98 -14.29 6.05 -7.80
CA THR A 98 -15.42 5.68 -6.92
C THR A 98 -15.64 6.62 -5.73
N GLY A 99 -14.69 7.51 -5.43
CA GLY A 99 -14.79 8.39 -4.25
C GLY A 99 -14.42 7.70 -2.92
N GLY A 100 -13.96 6.45 -2.97
CA GLY A 100 -13.55 5.66 -1.80
C GLY A 100 -14.71 4.90 -1.16
N SER A 101 -14.41 4.04 -0.18
CA SER A 101 -15.43 3.26 0.54
C SER A 101 -15.54 3.72 2.00
N ILE A 102 -16.76 4.00 2.47
CA ILE A 102 -17.02 4.42 3.85
C ILE A 102 -16.83 3.25 4.83
N LEU A 103 -17.39 2.09 4.49
CA LEU A 103 -17.35 0.90 5.35
C LEU A 103 -16.19 -0.05 4.98
N GLY A 104 -15.69 0.03 3.73
CA GLY A 104 -14.76 -0.95 3.17
C GLY A 104 -15.39 -2.33 3.00
N ASP A 105 -14.73 -3.21 2.26
CA ASP A 105 -15.10 -4.63 2.24
C ASP A 105 -14.35 -5.39 3.34
N LYS A 106 -14.69 -5.08 4.60
CA LYS A 106 -14.11 -5.75 5.78
C LYS A 106 -14.52 -7.21 5.90
N THR A 107 -15.51 -7.65 5.13
CA THR A 107 -16.04 -9.02 5.19
C THR A 107 -15.02 -10.07 4.72
N ARG A 108 -14.02 -9.65 3.94
CA ARG A 108 -12.96 -10.53 3.43
C ARG A 108 -11.92 -10.95 4.48
N MET A 109 -11.89 -10.29 5.64
CA MET A 109 -10.98 -10.55 6.75
C MET A 109 -11.78 -10.66 8.05
N ALA A 110 -12.58 -11.73 8.15
CA ALA A 110 -13.60 -11.87 9.19
C ALA A 110 -13.01 -11.92 10.61
N ARG A 111 -11.85 -12.56 10.80
CA ARG A 111 -11.20 -12.66 12.11
C ARG A 111 -10.63 -11.31 12.53
N LEU A 112 -9.86 -10.67 11.66
CA LEU A 112 -9.27 -9.37 11.93
C LEU A 112 -10.30 -8.25 12.06
N ALA A 113 -11.46 -8.34 11.39
CA ALA A 113 -12.50 -7.32 11.45
C ALA A 113 -13.06 -7.10 12.87
N ILE A 114 -13.06 -8.14 13.70
CA ILE A 114 -13.54 -8.07 15.09
C ILE A 114 -12.39 -7.99 16.12
N ASP A 115 -11.15 -8.25 15.70
CA ASP A 115 -9.97 -8.19 16.55
C ASP A 115 -9.70 -6.74 17.03
N ARG A 116 -9.55 -6.57 18.33
CA ARG A 116 -9.30 -5.27 18.96
C ARG A 116 -7.87 -4.77 18.75
N ASN A 117 -6.91 -5.67 18.53
CA ASN A 117 -5.50 -5.38 18.24
C ASN A 117 -5.24 -5.16 16.74
N ALA A 118 -6.23 -5.44 15.88
CA ALA A 118 -6.16 -5.17 14.45
C ALA A 118 -6.93 -3.91 14.05
N PHE A 119 -6.42 -3.14 13.08
CA PHE A 119 -7.09 -1.98 12.50
C PHE A 119 -7.12 -2.04 10.97
N ILE A 120 -8.31 -2.13 10.38
CA ILE A 120 -8.49 -2.26 8.94
C ILE A 120 -9.04 -0.95 8.35
N ARG A 121 -8.35 -0.41 7.34
CA ARG A 121 -8.76 0.80 6.60
C ARG A 121 -8.88 0.51 5.10
N PRO A 122 -10.03 0.78 4.47
CA PRO A 122 -10.16 0.69 3.01
C PRO A 122 -9.29 1.74 2.31
N SER A 123 -9.11 1.58 0.99
CA SER A 123 -8.32 2.52 0.19
C SER A 123 -8.88 3.94 0.29
N PRO A 124 -8.01 4.96 0.51
CA PRO A 124 -8.44 6.34 0.42
C PRO A 124 -8.81 6.70 -1.02
N SER A 125 -9.54 7.81 -1.17
CA SER A 125 -9.84 8.38 -2.49
C SER A 125 -8.98 9.61 -2.77
N SER A 126 -8.45 9.67 -3.99
CA SER A 126 -7.75 10.82 -4.56
C SER A 126 -7.98 10.84 -6.07
N GLY A 127 -7.74 11.98 -6.74
CA GLY A 127 -7.86 12.08 -8.20
C GLY A 127 -6.80 11.29 -8.98
N THR A 128 -5.72 10.83 -8.32
CA THR A 128 -4.64 10.06 -8.95
C THR A 128 -4.21 8.90 -8.05
N LEU A 129 -3.61 7.85 -8.63
CA LEU A 129 -3.04 6.75 -7.85
C LEU A 129 -1.93 7.23 -6.91
N GLY A 130 -1.09 8.18 -7.37
CA GLY A 130 -0.05 8.79 -6.55
C GLY A 130 -0.62 9.47 -5.30
N GLY A 131 -1.75 10.15 -5.42
CA GLY A 131 -2.44 10.76 -4.28
C GLY A 131 -3.10 9.74 -3.35
N VAL A 132 -3.59 8.61 -3.87
CA VAL A 132 -4.09 7.50 -3.04
C VAL A 132 -2.94 6.95 -2.20
N ALA A 133 -1.81 6.62 -2.83
CA ALA A 133 -0.65 6.08 -2.13
C ALA A 133 -0.04 7.07 -1.13
N ALA A 134 0.10 8.35 -1.49
CA ALA A 134 0.58 9.38 -0.57
C ALA A 134 -0.33 9.55 0.66
N LYS A 135 -1.65 9.49 0.50
CA LYS A 135 -2.57 9.47 1.65
C LYS A 135 -2.42 8.21 2.50
N THR A 136 -2.22 7.05 1.87
CA THR A 136 -1.91 5.82 2.61
C THR A 136 -0.63 5.98 3.42
N ARG A 137 0.42 6.66 2.91
CA ARG A 137 1.65 6.96 3.66
C ARG A 137 1.37 7.75 4.94
N GLU A 138 0.57 8.81 4.86
CA GLU A 138 0.15 9.59 6.04
C GLU A 138 -0.62 8.74 7.05
N THR A 139 -1.54 7.88 6.56
CA THR A 139 -2.27 6.92 7.39
C THR A 139 -1.33 5.93 8.09
N MET A 140 -0.26 5.47 7.42
CA MET A 140 0.75 4.61 8.03
C MET A 140 1.46 5.30 9.19
N LEU A 141 1.86 6.57 9.02
CA LEU A 141 2.51 7.36 10.07
C LEU A 141 1.60 7.52 11.29
N LEU A 142 0.33 7.83 11.08
CA LEU A 142 -0.67 7.91 12.15
C LEU A 142 -0.85 6.58 12.89
N CYS A 143 -0.87 5.45 12.17
CA CYS A 143 -0.93 4.12 12.78
C CYS A 143 0.32 3.83 13.62
N GLU A 144 1.51 4.11 13.11
CA GLU A 144 2.76 3.91 13.86
C GLU A 144 2.81 4.76 15.13
N ALA A 145 2.40 6.03 15.05
CA ALA A 145 2.30 6.92 16.20
C ALA A 145 1.28 6.42 17.25
N ALA A 146 0.21 5.75 16.82
CA ALA A 146 -0.77 5.09 17.71
C ALA A 146 -0.29 3.73 18.27
N GLY A 147 0.96 3.36 17.99
CA GLY A 147 1.61 2.16 18.52
C GLY A 147 1.33 0.88 17.75
N PHE A 148 0.87 0.96 16.50
CA PHE A 148 0.86 -0.21 15.61
C PHE A 148 2.29 -0.51 15.15
N ASP A 149 2.75 -1.73 15.39
CA ASP A 149 4.12 -2.18 15.13
C ASP A 149 4.22 -3.08 13.89
N VAL A 150 3.08 -3.49 13.31
CA VAL A 150 3.01 -4.13 12.00
C VAL A 150 2.02 -3.38 11.11
N ILE A 151 2.48 -2.97 9.94
CA ILE A 151 1.66 -2.29 8.92
C ILE A 151 1.65 -3.15 7.65
N LEU A 152 0.51 -3.77 7.35
CA LEU A 152 0.27 -4.53 6.13
C LEU A 152 -0.43 -3.63 5.12
N VAL A 153 0.13 -3.49 3.92
CA VAL A 153 -0.45 -2.70 2.83
C VAL A 153 -0.79 -3.63 1.68
N GLU A 154 -2.06 -3.81 1.36
CA GLU A 154 -2.49 -4.67 0.27
C GLU A 154 -2.86 -3.92 -1.01
N THR A 155 -2.54 -4.51 -2.16
CA THR A 155 -3.13 -4.11 -3.43
C THR A 155 -4.58 -4.60 -3.50
N VAL A 156 -5.48 -3.78 -4.02
CA VAL A 156 -6.89 -4.14 -4.20
C VAL A 156 -7.36 -3.76 -5.61
N GLY A 157 -8.24 -4.59 -6.17
CA GLY A 157 -8.86 -4.34 -7.47
C GLY A 157 -7.98 -4.75 -8.65
N VAL A 158 -8.39 -4.31 -9.83
CA VAL A 158 -7.66 -4.49 -11.09
C VAL A 158 -6.93 -3.19 -11.43
N GLY A 159 -5.61 -3.24 -11.62
CA GLY A 159 -4.81 -2.06 -11.93
C GLY A 159 -3.31 -2.26 -11.72
N GLN A 160 -2.55 -1.17 -11.78
CA GLN A 160 -1.10 -1.15 -11.58
C GLN A 160 -0.76 -0.43 -10.28
N SER A 161 -1.00 -1.08 -9.14
CA SER A 161 -0.73 -0.53 -7.80
C SER A 161 0.46 -1.17 -7.11
N GLU A 162 1.04 -2.21 -7.70
CA GLU A 162 2.10 -3.02 -7.13
C GLU A 162 3.34 -2.18 -6.81
N THR A 163 3.80 -1.39 -7.77
CA THR A 163 4.92 -0.45 -7.58
C THR A 163 4.61 0.55 -6.47
N ALA A 164 3.41 1.14 -6.46
CA ALA A 164 3.02 2.09 -5.42
C ALA A 164 3.02 1.47 -4.02
N VAL A 165 2.58 0.21 -3.87
CA VAL A 165 2.61 -0.50 -2.60
C VAL A 165 4.04 -0.90 -2.21
N ALA A 166 4.89 -1.30 -3.16
CA ALA A 166 6.30 -1.55 -2.90
C ALA A 166 7.02 -0.28 -2.42
N ASP A 167 6.69 0.87 -3.00
CA ASP A 167 7.19 2.19 -2.61
C ASP A 167 6.59 2.73 -1.29
N LEU A 168 5.58 2.06 -0.73
CA LEU A 168 5.05 2.39 0.60
C LEU A 168 5.72 1.58 1.72
N THR A 169 6.40 0.48 1.38
CA THR A 169 6.72 -0.57 2.35
C THR A 169 8.20 -0.95 2.36
N ASP A 170 8.62 -1.59 3.45
CA ASP A 170 10.00 -2.05 3.62
C ASP A 170 10.25 -3.33 2.83
N PHE A 171 9.25 -4.20 2.85
CA PHE A 171 9.26 -5.55 2.30
C PHE A 171 8.06 -5.78 1.39
N PHE A 172 8.25 -6.33 0.21
CA PHE A 172 7.18 -6.60 -0.75
C PHE A 172 7.00 -8.11 -0.99
N LEU A 173 5.87 -8.64 -0.51
CA LEU A 173 5.45 -10.03 -0.61
C LEU A 173 4.53 -10.24 -1.82
N VAL A 174 4.88 -11.20 -2.67
CA VAL A 174 4.06 -11.61 -3.81
C VAL A 174 3.46 -12.99 -3.54
N LEU A 175 2.13 -13.06 -3.49
CA LEU A 175 1.40 -14.32 -3.38
C LEU A 175 1.14 -14.90 -4.77
N MET A 176 1.41 -16.20 -4.93
CA MET A 176 1.30 -16.94 -6.20
C MET A 176 0.43 -18.19 -6.06
N LEU A 177 -0.15 -18.66 -7.18
CA LEU A 177 -0.94 -19.89 -7.25
C LEU A 177 -0.07 -21.10 -7.68
N PRO A 178 -0.45 -22.33 -7.29
CA PRO A 178 0.25 -23.55 -7.68
C PRO A 178 -0.19 -24.01 -9.08
N GLY A 179 0.76 -24.21 -10.00
CA GLY A 179 0.50 -24.63 -11.39
C GLY A 179 0.25 -23.48 -12.38
N ALA A 180 0.80 -22.33 -12.06
CA ALA A 180 0.91 -21.14 -12.90
C ALA A 180 1.99 -21.29 -14.01
N GLY A 181 2.19 -22.48 -14.59
CA GLY A 181 3.30 -22.77 -15.51
C GLY A 181 3.30 -21.90 -16.77
N ASP A 182 2.13 -21.65 -17.35
CA ASP A 182 1.93 -20.65 -18.43
C ASP A 182 1.73 -19.22 -17.88
N GLU A 183 1.38 -19.09 -16.60
CA GLU A 183 1.13 -17.83 -15.91
C GLU A 183 2.41 -17.18 -15.36
N LEU A 184 3.58 -17.79 -15.54
CA LEU A 184 4.86 -17.07 -15.40
C LEU A 184 4.90 -15.87 -16.38
N GLN A 185 4.20 -15.97 -17.52
CA GLN A 185 3.92 -14.83 -18.42
C GLN A 185 2.89 -13.83 -17.86
N GLY A 186 2.02 -14.27 -16.95
CA GLY A 186 0.99 -13.45 -16.29
C GLY A 186 1.53 -12.62 -15.13
N ILE A 187 2.63 -13.02 -14.50
CA ILE A 187 3.40 -12.11 -13.66
C ILE A 187 4.10 -11.15 -14.60
N LYS A 188 3.66 -9.88 -14.58
CA LYS A 188 4.35 -8.83 -15.30
C LYS A 188 5.81 -8.86 -14.86
N LYS A 189 6.74 -8.95 -15.82
CA LYS A 189 8.19 -8.96 -15.59
C LYS A 189 8.63 -7.97 -14.48
N GLY A 190 8.01 -6.78 -14.44
CA GLY A 190 8.29 -5.76 -13.42
C GLY A 190 7.77 -6.02 -11.99
N ILE A 191 6.95 -7.04 -11.72
CA ILE A 191 6.49 -7.38 -10.36
C ILE A 191 7.48 -8.31 -9.66
N LEU A 192 8.07 -9.28 -10.39
CA LEU A 192 9.08 -10.19 -9.81
C LEU A 192 10.31 -9.42 -9.34
N GLU A 193 10.69 -8.37 -10.09
CA GLU A 193 11.82 -7.49 -9.75
C GLU A 193 11.58 -6.70 -8.45
N LEU A 194 10.32 -6.51 -8.04
CA LEU A 194 9.96 -5.84 -6.79
C LEU A 194 9.86 -6.81 -5.60
N ALA A 195 9.85 -8.13 -5.84
CA ALA A 195 9.53 -9.11 -4.82
C ALA A 195 10.71 -9.36 -3.87
N ASP A 196 10.53 -9.06 -2.59
CA ASP A 196 11.46 -9.47 -1.53
C ASP A 196 11.20 -10.91 -1.09
N MET A 197 10.02 -11.48 -1.39
CA MET A 197 9.71 -12.90 -1.24
C MET A 197 8.50 -13.29 -2.10
N ILE A 198 8.52 -14.53 -2.57
CA ILE A 198 7.37 -15.16 -3.22
C ILE A 198 6.81 -16.23 -2.29
N ALA A 199 5.49 -16.20 -2.07
CA ALA A 199 4.79 -17.26 -1.35
C ALA A 199 3.76 -17.94 -2.26
N VAL A 200 4.03 -19.20 -2.61
CA VAL A 200 3.11 -20.03 -3.38
C VAL A 200 2.03 -20.56 -2.43
N ASN A 201 0.81 -20.04 -2.58
CA ASN A 201 -0.32 -20.34 -1.72
C ASN A 201 -1.05 -21.63 -2.15
N LYS A 202 -2.05 -22.05 -1.37
CA LYS A 202 -2.86 -23.26 -1.59
C LYS A 202 -2.02 -24.56 -1.60
N ALA A 203 -0.92 -24.55 -0.84
CA ALA A 203 -0.17 -25.76 -0.51
C ALA A 203 -0.89 -26.50 0.64
N ASP A 204 -2.10 -27.00 0.35
CA ASP A 204 -3.00 -27.58 1.35
C ASP A 204 -2.59 -29.01 1.71
N ASP A 205 -3.02 -29.98 0.91
CA ASP A 205 -2.70 -31.40 1.01
C ASP A 205 -2.74 -32.08 -0.38
N GLY A 206 -2.26 -33.33 -0.43
CA GLY A 206 -2.32 -34.18 -1.63
C GLY A 206 -1.68 -33.53 -2.87
N ASP A 207 -2.49 -33.32 -3.90
CA ASP A 207 -2.00 -32.76 -5.17
C ASP A 207 -1.66 -31.26 -5.09
N GLY A 208 -2.29 -30.52 -4.18
CA GLY A 208 -2.04 -29.09 -3.98
C GLY A 208 -0.62 -28.81 -3.50
N GLU A 209 -0.13 -29.60 -2.54
CA GLU A 209 1.24 -29.49 -2.02
C GLU A 209 2.29 -29.82 -3.10
N ARG A 210 2.06 -30.84 -3.93
CA ARG A 210 2.95 -31.20 -5.04
C ARG A 210 3.05 -30.06 -6.05
N ARG A 211 1.91 -29.51 -6.48
CA ARG A 211 1.87 -28.40 -7.45
C ARG A 211 2.50 -27.12 -6.89
N ALA A 212 2.28 -26.82 -5.62
CA ALA A 212 2.89 -25.66 -4.97
C ALA A 212 4.41 -25.80 -4.88
N SER A 213 4.90 -27.00 -4.55
CA SER A 213 6.34 -27.30 -4.48
C SER A 213 7.01 -27.22 -5.84
N ALA A 214 6.36 -27.73 -6.90
CA ALA A 214 6.85 -27.61 -8.27
C ALA A 214 6.95 -26.13 -8.69
N ALA A 215 5.87 -25.36 -8.53
CA ALA A 215 5.87 -23.93 -8.85
C ALA A 215 6.91 -23.14 -8.02
N ALA A 216 7.07 -23.46 -6.73
CA ALA A 216 8.09 -22.84 -5.90
C ALA A 216 9.52 -23.11 -6.41
N SER A 217 9.77 -24.28 -6.99
CA SER A 217 11.05 -24.61 -7.63
C SER A 217 11.28 -23.78 -8.89
N GLU A 218 10.26 -23.61 -9.72
CA GLU A 218 10.32 -22.78 -10.94
C GLU A 218 10.62 -21.32 -10.61
N TYR A 219 9.90 -20.72 -9.65
CA TYR A 219 10.17 -19.34 -9.21
C TYR A 219 11.56 -19.16 -8.60
N ARG A 220 12.04 -20.16 -7.84
CA ARG A 220 13.38 -20.12 -7.27
C ARG A 220 14.45 -20.13 -8.36
N ALA A 221 14.28 -20.97 -9.39
CA ALA A 221 15.18 -21.00 -10.54
C ALA A 221 15.15 -19.66 -11.30
N ALA A 222 13.97 -19.07 -11.51
CA ALA A 222 13.84 -17.77 -12.16
C ALA A 222 14.53 -16.65 -11.37
N LEU A 223 14.32 -16.58 -10.05
CA LEU A 223 14.96 -15.58 -9.20
C LEU A 223 16.48 -15.72 -9.13
N HIS A 224 17.03 -16.94 -9.25
CA HIS A 224 18.47 -17.16 -9.33
C HIS A 224 19.11 -16.61 -10.62
N ILE A 225 18.34 -16.49 -11.70
CA ILE A 225 18.81 -15.94 -12.98
C ILE A 225 18.76 -14.40 -12.96
N LEU A 226 17.83 -13.82 -12.20
CA LEU A 226 17.69 -12.38 -12.07
C LEU A 226 18.76 -11.81 -11.13
N THR A 227 19.37 -10.68 -11.50
CA THR A 227 20.30 -9.96 -10.63
C THR A 227 19.56 -9.50 -9.37
N PRO A 228 20.04 -9.83 -8.16
CA PRO A 228 19.42 -9.35 -6.93
C PRO A 228 19.43 -7.81 -6.86
N PRO A 229 18.32 -7.17 -6.47
CA PRO A 229 18.25 -5.71 -6.33
C PRO A 229 19.10 -5.17 -5.17
N SER A 230 19.43 -6.02 -4.19
CA SER A 230 20.37 -5.74 -3.11
C SER A 230 21.34 -6.91 -2.96
N ALA A 231 22.60 -6.61 -2.66
CA ALA A 231 23.59 -7.64 -2.30
C ALA A 231 23.28 -8.30 -0.94
N THR A 232 22.45 -7.65 -0.10
CA THR A 232 22.17 -8.05 1.28
C THR A 232 21.03 -9.06 1.39
N TRP A 233 20.11 -9.08 0.42
CA TRP A 233 18.93 -9.94 0.45
C TRP A 233 18.74 -10.73 -0.84
N THR A 234 18.49 -12.02 -0.69
CA THR A 234 18.10 -12.91 -1.77
C THR A 234 16.66 -13.34 -1.52
N PRO A 235 15.71 -12.99 -2.40
CA PRO A 235 14.30 -13.29 -2.18
C PRO A 235 14.04 -14.79 -2.02
N PRO A 236 13.53 -15.26 -0.87
CA PRO A 236 13.15 -16.65 -0.71
C PRO A 236 11.84 -16.94 -1.47
N VAL A 237 11.67 -18.21 -1.83
CA VAL A 237 10.39 -18.75 -2.31
C VAL A 237 9.91 -19.79 -1.32
N VAL A 238 8.75 -19.53 -0.71
CA VAL A 238 8.11 -20.38 0.29
C VAL A 238 6.77 -20.91 -0.22
N THR A 239 6.29 -21.99 0.38
CA THR A 239 4.94 -22.52 0.16
C THR A 239 4.11 -22.28 1.41
N ILE A 240 2.84 -21.90 1.23
CA ILE A 240 1.92 -21.63 2.35
C ILE A 240 0.52 -22.18 2.05
N SER A 241 -0.25 -22.37 3.10
CA SER A 241 -1.70 -22.44 3.03
C SER A 241 -2.30 -21.34 3.89
N GLY A 242 -2.75 -20.26 3.25
CA GLY A 242 -3.43 -19.15 3.94
C GLY A 242 -4.71 -19.59 4.63
N LEU A 243 -5.45 -20.54 4.05
CA LEU A 243 -6.71 -21.05 4.62
C LEU A 243 -6.47 -21.83 5.91
N HIS A 244 -5.45 -22.70 5.91
CA HIS A 244 -5.14 -23.57 7.05
C HIS A 244 -4.07 -22.97 7.98
N GLY A 245 -3.58 -21.77 7.70
CA GLY A 245 -2.54 -21.09 8.47
C GLY A 245 -1.15 -21.74 8.40
N LYS A 246 -0.91 -22.69 7.48
CA LYS A 246 0.36 -23.43 7.41
C LYS A 246 1.44 -22.59 6.74
N GLY A 247 2.63 -22.58 7.33
CA GLY A 247 3.82 -21.90 6.82
C GLY A 247 3.84 -20.38 7.01
N LEU A 248 2.83 -19.80 7.67
CA LEU A 248 2.76 -18.35 7.90
C LEU A 248 3.75 -17.86 8.97
N ASP A 249 4.05 -18.71 9.95
CA ASP A 249 5.11 -18.53 10.93
C ASP A 249 6.49 -18.46 10.26
N SER A 250 6.79 -19.42 9.38
CA SER A 250 8.04 -19.42 8.61
C SER A 250 8.10 -18.23 7.66
N LEU A 251 6.98 -17.85 7.03
CA LEU A 251 6.90 -16.67 6.18
C LEU A 251 7.24 -15.40 6.98
N TRP A 252 6.64 -15.23 8.16
CA TRP A 252 6.89 -14.06 9.00
C TRP A 252 8.34 -13.98 9.48
N SER A 253 8.92 -15.11 9.90
CA SER A 253 10.34 -15.18 10.29
C SER A 253 11.28 -14.67 9.19
N ARG A 254 10.97 -14.91 7.90
CA ARG A 254 11.76 -14.34 6.78
C ARG A 254 11.65 -12.83 6.68
N ILE A 255 10.49 -12.25 7.00
CA ILE A 255 10.29 -10.81 7.01
C ILE A 255 11.10 -10.17 8.15
N GLU A 256 11.14 -10.81 9.31
CA GLU A 256 11.96 -10.40 10.45
C GLU A 256 13.47 -10.50 10.13
N ASP A 257 13.90 -11.60 9.51
CA ASP A 257 15.27 -11.78 9.02
C ASP A 257 15.68 -10.65 8.06
N HIS A 258 14.82 -10.30 7.10
CA HIS A 258 15.05 -9.20 6.17
C HIS A 258 15.22 -7.88 6.90
N ARG A 259 14.28 -7.57 7.82
CA ARG A 259 14.36 -6.34 8.62
C ARG A 259 15.68 -6.26 9.38
N ALA A 260 16.08 -7.33 10.06
CA ALA A 260 17.33 -7.36 10.84
C ALA A 260 18.55 -7.08 9.94
N LYS A 261 18.67 -7.78 8.81
CA LYS A 261 19.79 -7.64 7.88
C LYS A 261 19.89 -6.24 7.27
N LEU A 262 18.79 -5.70 6.73
CA LEU A 262 18.79 -4.40 6.06
C LEU A 262 18.77 -3.23 7.04
N THR A 263 18.40 -3.45 8.30
CA THR A 263 18.60 -2.44 9.35
C THR A 263 20.08 -2.35 9.72
N ALA A 264 20.79 -3.48 9.79
CA ALA A 264 22.22 -3.50 10.10
C ALA A 264 23.08 -2.78 9.05
N THR A 265 22.67 -2.79 7.78
CA THR A 265 23.32 -2.05 6.69
C THR A 265 22.79 -0.62 6.51
N GLY A 266 21.73 -0.24 7.20
CA GLY A 266 21.06 1.06 7.04
C GLY A 266 20.19 1.18 5.79
N GLU A 267 20.04 0.11 4.99
CA GLU A 267 19.25 0.09 3.75
C GLU A 267 17.76 0.37 4.00
N ILE A 268 17.16 -0.15 5.09
CA ILE A 268 15.75 0.17 5.42
C ILE A 268 15.56 1.68 5.62
N ALA A 269 16.47 2.31 6.36
CA ALA A 269 16.40 3.74 6.63
C ALA A 269 16.63 4.56 5.34
N GLY A 270 17.55 4.11 4.46
CA GLY A 270 17.77 4.70 3.15
C GLY A 270 16.53 4.65 2.27
N LYS A 271 15.98 3.45 2.07
CA LYS A 271 14.76 3.20 1.28
C LYS A 271 13.60 4.08 1.75
N ARG A 272 13.36 4.18 3.06
CA ARG A 272 12.29 5.02 3.61
C ARG A 272 12.46 6.50 3.29
N ARG A 273 13.68 7.05 3.35
CA ARG A 273 13.93 8.47 2.99
C ARG A 273 13.63 8.74 1.52
N GLU A 274 14.03 7.82 0.63
CA GLU A 274 13.75 7.93 -0.81
C GLU A 274 12.25 7.86 -1.10
N GLN A 275 11.55 6.93 -0.45
CA GLN A 275 10.10 6.80 -0.51
C GLN A 275 9.41 8.09 -0.04
N ASP A 276 9.86 8.68 1.08
CA ASP A 276 9.24 9.89 1.63
C ASP A 276 9.38 11.09 0.67
N VAL A 277 10.56 11.27 0.05
CA VAL A 277 10.76 12.28 -0.99
C VAL A 277 9.89 12.02 -2.21
N LYS A 278 9.77 10.75 -2.64
CA LYS A 278 8.91 10.36 -3.76
C LYS A 278 7.44 10.71 -3.48
N TRP A 279 6.94 10.46 -2.27
CA TRP A 279 5.57 10.76 -1.91
C TRP A 279 5.30 12.27 -1.78
N MET A 280 6.28 13.05 -1.32
CA MET A 280 6.23 14.51 -1.40
C MET A 280 6.00 14.99 -2.83
N TRP A 281 6.79 14.50 -3.80
CA TRP A 281 6.62 14.86 -5.22
C TRP A 281 5.28 14.38 -5.79
N ALA A 282 4.80 13.19 -5.39
CA ALA A 282 3.48 12.71 -5.79
C ALA A 282 2.36 13.66 -5.34
N LEU A 283 2.45 14.22 -4.12
CA LEU A 283 1.49 15.22 -3.61
C LEU A 283 1.58 16.55 -4.37
N VAL A 284 2.78 16.98 -4.78
CA VAL A 284 2.95 18.17 -5.62
C VAL A 284 2.24 17.98 -6.96
N HIS A 285 2.47 16.84 -7.64
CA HIS A 285 1.79 16.52 -8.89
C HIS A 285 0.27 16.38 -8.73
N GLU A 286 -0.19 15.77 -7.65
CA GLU A 286 -1.62 15.71 -7.33
C GLU A 286 -2.20 17.12 -7.17
N ARG A 287 -1.49 18.03 -6.48
CA ARG A 287 -1.98 19.39 -6.28
C ARG A 287 -2.09 20.16 -7.59
N LEU A 288 -1.16 19.94 -8.52
CA LEU A 288 -1.24 20.51 -9.86
C LEU A 288 -2.48 19.97 -10.60
N HIS A 289 -2.68 18.66 -10.60
CA HIS A 289 -3.84 18.02 -11.21
C HIS A 289 -5.17 18.51 -10.60
N GLN A 290 -5.22 18.78 -9.29
CA GLN A 290 -6.40 19.35 -8.64
C GLN A 290 -6.78 20.73 -9.19
N ARG A 291 -5.81 21.55 -9.62
CA ARG A 291 -6.10 22.86 -10.26
C ARG A 291 -6.77 22.67 -11.62
N LEU A 292 -6.38 21.65 -12.38
CA LEU A 292 -6.95 21.31 -13.70
C LEU A 292 -8.43 20.93 -13.64
N VAL A 293 -8.92 20.50 -12.48
CA VAL A 293 -10.31 20.09 -12.27
C VAL A 293 -11.08 21.04 -11.35
N GLY A 294 -10.49 22.20 -11.02
CA GLY A 294 -10.97 23.13 -9.99
C GLY A 294 -12.18 23.98 -10.40
N SER A 295 -12.35 24.27 -11.69
CA SER A 295 -13.52 24.95 -12.25
C SER A 295 -14.04 24.20 -13.48
N ALA A 296 -15.29 24.44 -13.88
CA ALA A 296 -15.88 23.81 -15.05
C ALA A 296 -15.14 24.20 -16.33
N GLU A 297 -14.77 25.48 -16.47
CA GLU A 297 -14.05 26.01 -17.63
C GLU A 297 -12.65 25.42 -17.77
N VAL A 298 -11.86 25.41 -16.69
CA VAL A 298 -10.49 24.85 -16.71
C VAL A 298 -10.52 23.36 -16.98
N ARG A 299 -11.49 22.64 -16.40
CA ARG A 299 -11.67 21.20 -16.65
C ARG A 299 -11.99 20.92 -18.12
N GLN A 300 -12.89 21.70 -18.71
CA GLN A 300 -13.28 21.55 -20.10
C GLN A 300 -12.08 21.79 -21.03
N ALA A 301 -11.36 22.90 -20.84
CA ALA A 301 -10.18 23.25 -21.64
C ALA A 301 -9.04 22.22 -21.49
N THR A 302 -8.82 21.70 -20.28
CA THR A 302 -7.84 20.62 -20.05
C THR A 302 -8.23 19.35 -20.82
N ALA A 303 -9.50 18.95 -20.77
CA ALA A 303 -9.99 17.77 -21.49
C ALA A 303 -9.98 17.94 -23.01
N GLU A 304 -10.08 19.18 -23.52
CA GLU A 304 -9.90 19.49 -24.94
C GLU A 304 -8.44 19.30 -25.38
N ALA A 305 -7.48 19.82 -24.63
CA ALA A 305 -6.06 19.63 -24.90
C ALA A 305 -5.67 18.14 -24.87
N GLU A 306 -6.17 17.38 -23.89
CA GLU A 306 -5.92 15.94 -23.79
C GLU A 306 -6.52 15.16 -24.98
N ARG A 307 -7.74 15.49 -25.41
CA ARG A 307 -8.38 14.88 -26.59
C ARG A 307 -7.63 15.18 -27.89
N ALA A 308 -7.18 16.42 -28.07
CA ALA A 308 -6.39 16.83 -29.23
C ALA A 308 -5.08 16.02 -29.36
N VAL A 309 -4.39 15.77 -28.25
CA VAL A 309 -3.19 14.92 -28.25
C VAL A 309 -3.55 13.45 -28.48
N ALA A 310 -4.55 12.92 -27.76
CA ALA A 310 -4.96 11.52 -27.89
C ALA A 310 -5.48 11.16 -29.29
N GLY A 311 -6.12 12.13 -29.97
CA GLY A 311 -6.58 12.00 -31.35
C GLY A 311 -5.49 12.20 -32.41
N GLY A 312 -4.27 12.58 -32.01
CA GLY A 312 -3.17 12.87 -32.93
C GLY A 312 -3.33 14.18 -33.71
N GLU A 313 -4.21 15.08 -33.26
CA GLU A 313 -4.42 16.40 -33.87
C GLU A 313 -3.28 17.36 -33.51
N HIS A 314 -2.72 17.21 -32.31
CA HIS A 314 -1.61 18.00 -31.80
C HIS A 314 -0.52 17.13 -31.18
N SER A 315 0.71 17.63 -31.15
CA SER A 315 1.82 16.95 -30.48
C SER A 315 1.65 16.99 -28.95
N PRO A 316 2.26 16.04 -28.21
CA PRO A 316 2.24 16.07 -26.74
C PRO A 316 2.74 17.39 -26.14
N ALA A 317 3.76 18.01 -26.75
CA ALA A 317 4.30 19.30 -26.30
C ALA A 317 3.27 20.43 -26.47
N ALA A 318 2.57 20.48 -27.59
CA ALA A 318 1.54 21.51 -27.82
C ALA A 318 0.36 21.37 -26.82
N GLY A 319 -0.07 20.14 -26.52
CA GLY A 319 -1.06 19.92 -25.47
C GLY A 319 -0.56 20.31 -24.08
N ALA A 320 0.71 20.04 -23.77
CA ALA A 320 1.32 20.46 -22.52
C ALA A 320 1.37 21.99 -22.37
N ASP A 321 1.73 22.75 -23.42
CA ASP A 321 1.74 24.21 -23.41
C ASP A 321 0.34 24.81 -23.19
N ALA A 322 -0.67 24.23 -23.84
CA ALA A 322 -2.06 24.63 -23.65
C ALA A 322 -2.50 24.42 -22.19
N ILE A 323 -2.16 23.27 -21.61
CA ILE A 323 -2.44 22.96 -20.20
C ILE A 323 -1.66 23.90 -19.28
N ALA A 324 -0.36 24.10 -19.49
CA ALA A 324 0.51 24.95 -18.67
C ALA A 324 -0.02 26.39 -18.58
N THR A 325 -0.49 26.93 -19.70
CA THR A 325 -1.11 28.26 -19.80
C THR A 325 -2.32 28.39 -18.87
N LEU A 326 -3.17 27.36 -18.76
CA LEU A 326 -4.36 27.37 -17.91
C LEU A 326 -4.04 27.43 -16.40
N ILE A 327 -2.88 26.91 -16.00
CA ILE A 327 -2.46 26.82 -14.58
C ILE A 327 -1.48 27.94 -14.18
N GLY A 328 -1.02 28.72 -15.15
CA GLY A 328 -0.02 29.76 -14.97
C GLY A 328 1.38 29.21 -14.70
N LEU A 329 1.77 28.15 -15.41
CA LEU A 329 3.14 27.63 -15.46
C LEU A 329 3.94 28.26 -16.60
#